data_AF-A0A2V9PHP2-F1
#
_entry.id   AF-A0A2V9PHP2-F1
#
_cell.length_a   1.000
_cell.length_b   1.000
_cell.length_c   1.000
_cell.angle_alpha   90.00
_cell.angle_beta   90.00
_cell.angle_gamma   90.00
#
_symmetry.space_group_name_H-M   'P 1'
#
loop_
_entity.id
_entity.type
_entity.pdbx_description
1 polymer ?
#
loop_
_entity_poly.entity_id
_entity_poly.type
_entity_poly.pdbx_seq_one_letter_code
_entity_poly.pdbx_strand_id
1 'polypeptide(L)' 'MEGEVGYFRRNHLVPVPQAQNLEELNQHLRSCCQQDEQRRIAGKPMLVGEAMRIEGEHLLPLSAEGFELAEAS' A
#
# COMPACT_ATOMS: atom_id res chain seq x y z
N MET A 1 -10.28 2.19 18.11
CA MET A 1 -9.04 1.51 17.71
C MET A 1 -8.70 2.03 16.34
N GLU A 2 -7.53 2.65 16.18
CA GLU A 2 -7.11 3.15 14.89
C GLU A 2 -6.42 2.02 14.13
N GLY A 3 -6.97 1.65 12.98
CA GLY A 3 -6.40 0.57 12.17
C GLY A 3 -5.12 1.00 11.46
N GLU A 4 -4.54 0.06 10.71
CA GLU A 4 -3.30 0.23 9.92
C GLU A 4 -3.31 1.49 9.03
N VAL A 5 -4.48 1.88 8.51
CA VAL A 5 -4.66 3.09 7.69
C VAL A 5 -4.30 4.37 8.45
N GLY A 6 -4.63 4.48 9.74
CA GLY A 6 -4.28 5.66 10.53
C GLY A 6 -2.80 5.72 10.88
N TYR A 7 -2.16 4.56 11.08
CA TYR A 7 -0.71 4.46 11.20
C TYR A 7 -0.02 4.97 9.92
N PHE A 8 -0.42 4.48 8.74
CA PHE A 8 0.18 4.88 7.48
C PHE A 8 0.09 6.38 7.26
N ARG A 9 -1.11 6.96 7.45
CA ARG A 9 -1.35 8.39 7.24
C ARG A 9 -0.45 9.27 8.12
N ARG A 10 -0.30 8.95 9.40
CA ARG A 10 0.55 9.76 10.29
C ARG A 10 2.03 9.71 9.97
N ASN A 11 2.51 8.56 9.50
CA ASN A 11 3.93 8.37 9.27
C ASN A 11 4.36 8.80 7.87
N HIS A 12 3.44 8.78 6.89
CA HIS A 12 3.76 9.03 5.48
C HIS A 12 3.02 10.23 4.87
N LEU A 13 1.84 10.60 5.40
CA LEU A 13 0.97 11.62 4.80
C LEU A 13 0.77 12.85 5.70
N VAL A 14 1.57 13.00 6.75
CA VAL A 14 1.55 14.17 7.65
C VAL A 14 2.97 14.72 7.85
N PRO A 15 3.21 16.00 7.53
CA PRO A 15 2.31 16.92 6.83
C PRO A 15 1.94 16.38 5.43
N VAL A 16 0.88 16.93 4.82
CA VAL A 16 0.42 16.49 3.49
C VAL A 16 1.57 16.61 2.48
N PRO A 17 1.97 15.51 1.81
CA PRO A 17 3.11 15.51 0.91
C PRO A 17 2.85 16.46 -0.26
N GLN A 18 3.89 17.21 -0.63
CA GLN A 18 3.87 18.10 -1.78
C GLN A 18 4.64 17.44 -2.92
N ALA A 19 4.09 17.47 -4.12
CA ALA A 19 4.70 16.95 -5.34
C ALA A 19 4.32 17.85 -6.51
N GLN A 20 5.19 17.94 -7.51
CA GLN A 20 5.02 18.80 -8.68
C GLN A 20 4.00 18.23 -9.66
N ASN A 21 3.82 16.91 -9.67
CA ASN A 21 2.89 16.20 -10.51
C ASN A 21 2.48 14.85 -9.88
N LEU A 22 1.53 14.17 -10.52
CA LEU A 22 1.03 12.87 -10.05
C LEU A 22 2.08 11.76 -10.12
N GLU A 23 3.03 11.83 -11.05
CA GLU A 23 4.07 10.81 -11.19
C GLU A 23 5.02 10.84 -9.98
N GLU A 24 5.47 12.02 -9.58
CA GLU A 24 6.29 12.22 -8.39
C GLU A 24 5.54 11.78 -7.12
N LEU A 25 4.26 12.15 -7.01
CA LEU A 25 3.43 11.70 -5.90
C LEU A 25 3.31 10.17 -5.85
N ASN A 26 3.09 9.52 -7.00
CA ASN A 26 3.00 8.06 -7.07
C ASN A 26 4.30 7.37 -6.68
N GLN A 27 5.46 7.92 -7.08
CA GLN A 27 6.77 7.40 -6.68
C GLN A 27 6.98 7.52 -5.17
N HIS A 28 6.60 8.66 -4.58
CA HIS A 28 6.65 8.87 -3.13
C HIS A 28 5.77 7.86 -2.39
N LEU A 29 4.49 7.73 -2.78
CA LEU A 29 3.56 6.79 -2.17
C LEU A 29 4.03 5.34 -2.28
N ARG A 30 4.60 4.96 -3.44
CA ARG A 30 5.17 3.62 -3.64
C ARG A 30 6.32 3.34 -2.68
N SER A 31 7.21 4.30 -2.47
CA SER A 31 8.30 4.18 -1.48
C SER A 31 7.75 4.02 -0.07
N CYS A 32 6.72 4.78 0.31
CA CYS A 32 6.06 4.63 1.61
C CYS A 32 5.46 3.23 1.80
N CYS A 33 4.79 2.67 0.79
CA CYS A 33 4.26 1.30 0.84
C CYS A 33 5.38 0.27 1.03
N GLN A 34 6.49 0.40 0.30
CA GLN A 34 7.65 -0.49 0.41
C GLN A 34 8.30 -0.42 1.79
N GLN A 35 8.33 0.77 2.41
CA GLN A 35 8.80 0.93 3.79
C GLN A 35 7.85 0.25 4.78
N ASP A 36 6.53 0.35 4.55
CA ASP A 36 5.53 -0.30 5.39
C ASP A 36 5.61 -1.84 5.32
N GLU A 37 6.03 -2.40 4.19
CA GLU A 37 6.31 -3.85 4.07
C GLU A 37 7.39 -4.33 5.06
N GLN A 38 8.33 -3.45 5.46
CA GLN A 38 9.38 -3.76 6.43
C GLN A 38 8.92 -3.65 7.89
N ARG A 39 7.67 -3.22 8.12
CA ARG A 39 7.12 -3.04 9.46
C ARG A 39 6.69 -4.36 10.06
N ARG A 40 6.84 -4.49 11.38
CA ARG A 40 6.26 -5.57 12.17
C ARG A 40 5.07 -5.05 12.96
N ILE A 41 3.89 -5.64 12.73
CA ILE A 41 2.69 -5.31 13.52
C ILE A 41 2.84 -5.91 14.93
N ALA A 42 2.46 -5.16 15.96
CA ALA A 42 2.51 -5.64 17.34
C ALA A 42 1.72 -6.94 17.50
N GLY A 43 2.34 -7.96 18.09
CA GLY A 43 1.75 -9.29 18.25
C GLY A 43 1.79 -10.16 17.00
N LYS A 44 2.39 -9.72 15.89
CA LYS A 44 2.62 -10.53 14.69
C LYS A 44 4.08 -11.01 14.61
N PRO A 45 4.30 -12.30 14.25
CA PRO A 45 5.63 -12.88 14.19
C PRO A 45 6.37 -12.61 12.88
N MET A 46 5.78 -11.87 11.94
CA MET A 46 6.36 -11.59 10.62
C MET A 46 6.27 -10.10 10.29
N LEU A 47 7.09 -9.65 9.35
CA LEU A 47 6.92 -8.35 8.72
C LEU A 47 5.67 -8.35 7.84
N VAL A 48 5.11 -7.17 7.59
CA VAL A 48 3.93 -6.99 6.74
C VAL A 48 4.16 -7.58 5.35
N GLY A 49 5.30 -7.29 4.72
CA GLY A 49 5.63 -7.81 3.38
C GLY A 49 5.81 -9.34 3.34
N GLU A 50 6.35 -9.94 4.40
CA GLU A 50 6.48 -11.38 4.50
C GLU A 50 5.11 -12.07 4.59
N ALA A 51 4.22 -11.53 5.42
CA ALA A 51 2.85 -12.03 5.54
C ALA A 51 2.06 -11.86 4.24
N MET A 52 2.18 -10.68 3.60
CA MET A 52 1.53 -10.39 2.31
C MET A 52 1.96 -11.38 1.22
N ARG A 53 3.25 -11.74 1.16
CA ARG A 53 3.74 -12.72 0.18
C ARG A 53 3.13 -14.11 0.39
N ILE A 54 2.99 -14.54 1.65
CA ILE A 54 2.35 -15.82 1.98
C ILE A 54 0.88 -15.80 1.59
N GLU A 55 0.15 -14.74 1.94
CA GLU A 55 -1.26 -14.60 1.53
C GLU A 55 -1.41 -14.57 0.00
N GLY A 56 -0.43 -13.98 -0.70
CA GLY A 56 -0.36 -13.93 -2.15
C GLY A 56 -0.35 -15.32 -2.81
N GLU A 57 0.25 -16.32 -2.18
CA GLU A 57 0.27 -17.71 -2.68
C GLU A 57 -1.12 -18.38 -2.64
N HIS A 58 -2.06 -17.80 -1.89
CA HIS A 58 -3.44 -18.29 -1.76
C HIS A 58 -4.45 -17.51 -2.62
N LEU A 59 -4.03 -16.48 -3.34
CA LEU A 59 -4.90 -15.70 -4.21
C LEU A 59 -5.26 -16.50 -5.47
N LEU A 60 -6.47 -16.24 -6.00
CA LEU A 60 -6.87 -16.74 -7.32
C LEU A 60 -5.98 -16.11 -8.41
N PRO A 61 -5.82 -16.79 -9.56
CA PRO A 61 -5.15 -16.18 -10.70
C PRO A 61 -5.85 -14.89 -11.12
N LEU A 62 -5.09 -13.99 -11.74
CA LEU A 62 -5.64 -12.78 -12.33
C LEU A 62 -6.74 -13.13 -13.34
N SER A 63 -7.80 -12.32 -13.34
CA SER A 63 -8.84 -12.41 -14.36
C SER A 63 -8.23 -12.20 -15.75
N ALA A 64 -8.66 -13.01 -16.73
CA ALA A 64 -8.25 -12.85 -18.12
C ALA A 64 -8.80 -11.55 -18.73
N GLU A 65 -9.96 -11.11 -18.25
CA GLU A 65 -10.58 -9.83 -18.61
C GLU A 65 -10.22 -8.78 -17.55
N GLY A 66 -9.63 -7.67 -18.00
CA GLY A 66 -9.31 -6.53 -17.15
C GLY A 66 -10.55 -5.70 -16.78
N PHE A 67 -10.39 -4.77 -15.85
CA PHE A 67 -11.44 -3.81 -15.49
C PHE A 67 -11.27 -2.49 -16.28
N GLU A 68 -12.36 -1.91 -16.77
CA GLU A 68 -12.33 -0.60 -17.41
C GLU A 68 -12.04 0.49 -16.36
N LEU A 69 -10.88 1.13 -16.46
CA LEU A 69 -10.41 2.11 -15.47
C LEU A 69 -10.93 3.54 -15.73
N ALA A 70 -11.62 3.77 -16.85
CA ALA A 70 -12.15 5.08 -17.19
C ALA A 70 -13.65 5.15 -16.88
N GLU A 71 -14.05 6.12 -16.06
CA GLU A 71 -15.42 6.59 -16.04
C GLU A 71 -15.63 7.43 -17.31
N ALA A 72 -16.33 6.87 -18.31
CA ALA A 72 -16.70 7.63 -19.49
C ALA A 72 -17.78 8.66 -19.10
N SER A 73 -17.36 9.91 -18.88
CA SER A 73 -18.23 11.09 -18.76
C SER A 73 -18.27 11.87 -20.06
#